data_AF-A0A533RH70-F1
#
_entry.id   AF-A0A533RH70-F1
#
_cell.length_a   1.000
_cell.length_b   1.000
_cell.length_c   1.000
_cell.angle_alpha   90.00
_cell.angle_beta   90.00
_cell.angle_gamma   90.00
#
_symmetry.space_group_name_H-M   'P 1'
#
loop_
_entity.id
_entity.type
_entity.pdbx_description
1 polymer ?
#
loop_
_entity_poly.entity_id
_entity_poly.type
_entity_poly.pdbx_seq_one_letter_code
_entity_poly.pdbx_strand_id
1 'polypeptide(L)'
;MVSPGRLFFLHAEPLIAMHSDPGSYRIVKLRHKNPDRAIGCHAGDIVGRLDHVSSEITRVTLYFGEGGRSIELAGHDRLLHVVAVHSFYFHRPELNERVRELKRTLDQSNRFKELKLMAETVVPQSLDGNILK
;
A
#
# COMPACT_ATOMS: atom_id res chain seq x y z
N MET A 1 11.03 -22.46 -12.39
CA MET A 1 10.16 -22.77 -11.23
C MET A 1 10.20 -21.60 -10.27
N VAL A 2 9.11 -20.85 -10.15
CA VAL A 2 8.99 -19.71 -9.22
C VAL A 2 8.55 -20.25 -7.85
N SER A 3 9.34 -20.02 -6.80
CA SER A 3 9.03 -20.55 -5.47
C SER A 3 7.76 -19.93 -4.88
N PRO A 4 6.84 -20.71 -4.27
CA PRO A 4 5.56 -20.23 -3.74
C PRO A 4 5.65 -19.26 -2.54
N GLY A 5 6.86 -18.93 -2.07
CA GLY A 5 7.09 -18.20 -0.82
C GLY A 5 7.38 -16.69 -0.95
N ARG A 6 7.35 -16.11 -2.16
CA ARG A 6 7.53 -14.65 -2.34
C ARG A 6 6.22 -13.99 -2.77
N LEU A 7 5.17 -14.21 -1.98
CA LEU A 7 3.98 -13.36 -2.01
C LEU A 7 4.36 -12.01 -1.40
N PHE A 8 5.00 -11.15 -2.19
CA PHE A 8 5.04 -9.74 -1.85
C PHE A 8 3.61 -9.24 -1.92
N PHE A 9 2.99 -9.04 -0.76
CA PHE A 9 1.73 -8.33 -0.66
C PHE A 9 2.01 -6.88 -1.05
N LEU A 10 1.91 -6.58 -2.35
CA LEU A 10 1.51 -5.23 -2.73
C LEU A 10 0.12 -5.06 -2.09
N HIS A 11 0.05 -4.24 -1.05
CA HIS A 11 -1.25 -3.84 -0.54
C HIS A 11 -2.04 -3.17 -1.68
N ALA A 12 -3.36 -3.35 -1.66
CA ALA A 12 -4.24 -2.86 -2.71
C ALA A 12 -4.04 -1.36 -2.98
N GLU A 13 -3.88 -0.57 -1.92
CA GLU A 13 -3.67 0.88 -1.96
C GLU A 13 -2.42 1.31 -2.76
N PRO A 14 -1.18 0.86 -2.44
CA PRO A 14 -0.01 1.16 -3.27
C PRO A 14 -0.17 0.78 -4.73
N LEU A 15 -0.76 -0.39 -5.03
CA LEU A 15 -0.98 -0.81 -6.42
C LEU A 15 -1.94 0.14 -7.13
N ILE A 16 -3.05 0.49 -6.49
CA ILE A 16 -4.03 1.46 -6.99
C ILE A 16 -3.36 2.82 -7.25
N ALA A 17 -2.54 3.30 -6.30
CA ALA A 17 -1.87 4.58 -6.38
C ALA A 17 -0.78 4.64 -7.48
N MET A 18 -0.07 3.53 -7.72
CA MET A 18 0.86 3.40 -8.84
C MET A 18 0.12 3.32 -10.18
N HIS A 19 -1.03 2.64 -10.21
CA HIS A 19 -1.85 2.52 -11.41
C HIS A 19 -2.45 3.86 -11.85
N SER A 20 -2.82 4.72 -10.90
CA SER A 20 -3.35 6.06 -11.20
C SER A 20 -2.31 7.05 -11.73
N ASP A 21 -1.03 6.80 -11.51
CA ASP A 21 0.06 7.71 -11.91
C ASP A 21 1.31 6.91 -12.33
N PRO A 22 1.28 6.30 -13.53
CA PRO A 22 2.41 5.54 -14.07
C PRO A 22 3.67 6.38 -14.19
N GLY A 23 4.82 5.77 -13.94
CA GLY A 23 6.14 6.42 -13.94
C GLY A 23 6.53 7.01 -12.58
N SER A 24 5.56 7.30 -11.72
CA SER A 24 5.83 7.84 -10.40
C SER A 24 6.16 6.76 -9.38
N TYR A 25 7.06 7.11 -8.46
CA TYR A 25 7.37 6.28 -7.30
C TYR A 25 6.26 6.39 -6.23
N ARG A 26 5.92 5.26 -5.61
CA ARG A 26 4.95 5.16 -4.51
C ARG A 26 5.51 4.31 -3.40
N ILE A 27 5.29 4.72 -2.16
CA ILE A 27 5.69 3.94 -1.00
C ILE A 27 4.76 2.73 -0.90
N VAL A 28 5.34 1.54 -0.92
CA VAL A 28 4.62 0.26 -0.76
C VAL A 28 4.62 -0.17 0.69
N LYS A 29 5.73 0.06 1.39
CA LYS A 29 5.87 -0.17 2.83
C LYS A 29 6.70 0.96 3.43
N LEU A 30 6.08 1.70 4.34
CA LEU A 30 6.74 2.68 5.20
C LEU A 30 6.98 2.04 6.56
N ARG A 31 8.19 2.14 7.13
CA ARG A 31 8.37 1.82 8.56
C ARG A 31 7.89 2.95 9.45
N HIS A 32 7.44 2.57 10.64
CA HIS A 32 6.92 3.50 11.64
C HIS A 32 8.00 4.52 12.07
N LYS A 33 7.59 5.79 12.28
CA LYS A 33 8.46 6.87 12.78
C LYS A 33 9.05 6.64 14.18
N ASN A 34 8.54 5.67 14.94
CA ASN A 34 8.95 5.44 16.33
C ASN A 34 9.87 4.19 16.42
N PRO A 35 11.20 4.38 16.50
CA PRO A 35 12.20 3.31 16.36
C PRO A 35 12.19 2.31 17.53
N ASP A 36 11.73 2.72 18.71
CA ASP A 36 11.77 1.91 19.95
C ASP A 36 10.86 0.67 19.92
N ARG A 37 9.93 0.58 18.96
CA ARG A 37 9.04 -0.57 18.77
C ARG A 37 9.40 -1.50 17.61
N ALA A 38 10.48 -1.21 16.88
CA ALA A 38 10.85 -1.95 15.67
C ALA A 38 12.19 -2.72 15.78
N ILE A 39 12.69 -2.85 17.01
CA ILE A 39 14.00 -3.42 17.36
C ILE A 39 13.97 -4.94 17.16
N GLY A 40 14.61 -5.42 16.09
CA GLY A 40 14.87 -6.84 15.89
C GLY A 40 15.39 -7.17 14.49
N CYS A 41 14.88 -6.49 13.48
CA CYS A 41 15.40 -6.46 12.11
C CYS A 41 14.54 -5.48 11.33
N HIS A 42 14.96 -4.22 11.24
CA HIS A 42 14.21 -3.28 10.44
C HIS A 42 14.40 -3.63 8.94
N ALA A 43 13.39 -4.26 8.30
CA ALA A 43 13.41 -4.65 6.87
C ALA A 43 13.20 -3.44 5.95
N GLY A 44 14.14 -3.08 5.06
CA GLY A 44 14.23 -1.80 4.29
C GLY A 44 12.92 -1.13 3.85
N ASP A 45 12.94 0.18 3.60
CA ASP A 45 11.81 0.85 2.92
C ASP A 45 11.53 0.16 1.58
N ILE A 46 10.25 0.06 1.18
CA ILE A 46 9.89 -0.50 -0.12
C ILE A 46 9.15 0.56 -0.91
N VAL A 47 9.71 0.88 -2.08
CA VAL A 47 9.11 1.80 -3.06
C VAL A 47 8.74 0.99 -4.29
N GLY A 48 7.58 1.28 -4.87
CA GLY A 48 7.11 0.70 -6.12
C GLY A 48 7.02 1.77 -7.21
N ARG A 49 7.18 1.33 -8.46
CA ARG A 49 6.88 2.11 -9.66
C ARG A 49 6.17 1.21 -10.66
N LEU A 50 5.23 1.79 -11.40
CA LEU A 50 4.55 1.10 -12.49
C LEU A 50 4.89 1.80 -13.80
N ASP A 51 5.35 1.06 -14.79
CA ASP A 51 5.66 1.57 -16.12
C ASP A 51 4.86 0.84 -17.20
N HIS A 52 4.49 1.57 -18.24
CA HIS A 52 3.91 1.03 -19.45
C HIS A 52 5.01 0.65 -20.44
N VAL A 53 5.24 -0.65 -20.63
CA VAL A 53 6.32 -1.16 -21.49
C VAL A 53 5.87 -1.22 -22.96
N SER A 54 4.62 -1.63 -23.20
CA SER A 54 3.97 -1.66 -24.51
C SER A 54 2.47 -1.44 -24.33
N SER A 55 1.68 -1.39 -25.41
CA SER A 55 0.21 -1.22 -25.32
C SER A 55 -0.45 -2.23 -24.39
N GLU A 56 0.03 -3.48 -24.40
CA GLU A 56 -0.55 -4.59 -23.65
C GLU A 56 0.21 -4.94 -22.37
N ILE A 57 1.45 -4.48 -22.18
CA ILE A 57 2.29 -4.91 -21.06
C ILE A 57 2.58 -3.75 -20.11
N THR A 58 2.37 -4.02 -18.83
CA THR A 58 2.74 -3.15 -17.71
C THR A 58 3.78 -3.84 -16.85
N ARG A 59 4.82 -3.10 -16.47
CA ARG A 59 5.84 -3.54 -15.52
C ARG A 59 5.58 -2.89 -14.17
N VAL A 60 5.52 -3.68 -13.12
CA VAL A 60 5.56 -3.19 -11.74
C VAL A 60 6.93 -3.54 -11.18
N THR A 61 7.67 -2.51 -10.77
CA THR A 61 9.01 -2.66 -10.18
C THR A 61 8.96 -2.27 -8.72
N LEU A 62 9.48 -3.15 -7.86
CA LEU A 62 9.67 -2.95 -6.44
C LEU A 62 11.16 -2.75 -6.14
N TYR A 63 11.46 -1.70 -5.40
CA TYR A 63 12.79 -1.33 -4.93
C TYR A 63 12.83 -1.54 -3.42
N PHE A 64 13.77 -2.35 -2.96
CA PHE A 64 13.94 -2.71 -1.56
C PHE A 64 15.13 -1.95 -1.01
N GLY A 65 14.90 -1.22 0.07
CA GLY A 65 15.89 -0.40 0.75
C GLY A 65 16.81 -1.22 1.64
N GLU A 66 17.94 -0.61 2.00
CA GLU A 66 18.83 -1.13 3.03
C GLU A 66 18.15 -1.11 4.42
N GLY A 67 18.48 -2.07 5.28
CA GLY A 67 18.05 -2.03 6.68
C GLY A 67 18.56 -0.76 7.37
N GLY A 68 17.72 -0.11 8.18
CA GLY A 68 18.09 1.12 8.90
C GLY A 68 18.28 2.39 8.05
N ARG A 69 18.04 2.36 6.73
CA ARG A 69 18.06 3.55 5.86
C ARG A 69 16.80 3.64 5.00
N SER A 70 16.41 4.88 4.69
CA SER A 70 15.31 5.15 3.75
C SER A 70 15.80 5.19 2.32
N ILE A 71 14.91 4.83 1.38
CA ILE A 71 15.16 5.04 -0.05
C ILE A 71 15.00 6.53 -0.33
N GLU A 72 16.01 7.13 -0.95
CA GLU A 72 16.01 8.54 -1.34
C GLU A 72 15.97 8.68 -2.87
N LEU A 73 15.29 9.69 -3.37
CA LEU A 73 15.32 10.05 -4.78
C LEU A 73 16.47 11.03 -5.02
N ALA A 74 17.58 10.53 -5.56
CA ALA A 74 18.59 11.37 -6.18
C ALA A 74 18.09 11.77 -7.58
N GLY A 75 18.36 13.00 -8.01
CA GLY A 75 17.85 13.55 -9.27
C GLY A 75 18.02 12.63 -10.49
N HIS A 76 17.18 12.83 -11.51
CA HIS A 76 17.05 11.96 -12.70
C HIS A 76 16.55 10.54 -12.39
N ASP A 77 15.46 10.41 -11.62
CA ASP A 77 14.80 9.11 -11.35
C ASP A 77 15.71 8.05 -10.70
N ARG A 78 16.78 8.47 -10.02
CA ARG A 78 17.73 7.55 -9.40
C ARG A 78 17.39 7.35 -7.94
N LEU A 79 17.06 6.11 -7.57
CA LEU A 79 16.89 5.74 -6.16
C LEU A 79 18.23 5.39 -5.50
N LEU A 80 18.48 5.95 -4.32
CA LEU A 80 19.60 5.62 -3.45
C LEU A 80 19.19 4.59 -2.40
N HIS A 81 20.20 3.92 -1.80
CA HIS A 81 20.02 2.92 -0.74
C HIS A 81 19.16 1.71 -1.13
N VAL A 82 18.99 1.47 -2.43
CA VAL A 82 18.34 0.27 -2.96
C VAL A 82 19.32 -0.90 -2.92
N VAL A 83 18.94 -1.97 -2.24
CA VAL A 83 19.73 -3.22 -2.13
C VAL A 83 19.19 -4.34 -3.02
N ALA A 84 17.92 -4.26 -3.43
CA ALA A 84 17.34 -5.21 -4.36
C ALA A 84 16.24 -4.58 -5.21
N VAL A 85 16.07 -5.09 -6.43
CA VAL A 85 15.03 -4.69 -7.36
C VAL A 85 14.32 -5.94 -7.89
N HIS A 86 13.00 -5.94 -7.83
CA HIS A 86 12.16 -7.00 -8.38
C HIS A 86 11.16 -6.41 -9.36
N SER A 87 11.13 -6.94 -10.58
CA SER A 87 10.18 -6.50 -11.61
C SER A 87 9.23 -7.63 -11.98
N PHE A 88 7.96 -7.29 -12.10
CA PHE A 88 6.87 -8.17 -12.48
C PHE A 88 6.18 -7.60 -13.71
N TYR A 89 5.80 -8.46 -14.64
CA TYR A 89 5.15 -8.08 -15.88
C TYR A 89 3.73 -8.61 -15.89
N PHE A 90 2.79 -7.74 -16.22
CA PHE A 90 1.37 -8.06 -16.25
C PHE A 90 0.77 -7.63 -17.59
N HIS A 91 -0.19 -8.41 -18.06
CA HIS A 91 -1.07 -7.99 -19.14
C HIS A 91 -1.94 -6.83 -18.64
N ARG A 92 -1.96 -5.72 -19.36
CA ARG A 92 -2.55 -4.45 -18.92
C ARG A 92 -4.07 -4.53 -18.79
N PRO A 93 -4.83 -5.12 -19.74
CA PRO A 93 -6.26 -5.33 -19.56
C PRO A 93 -6.62 -6.07 -18.26
N GLU A 94 -5.90 -7.15 -17.95
CA GLU A 94 -6.11 -7.96 -16.74
C GLU A 94 -5.76 -7.17 -15.47
N LEU A 95 -4.64 -6.44 -15.49
CA LEU A 95 -4.25 -5.58 -14.37
C LEU A 95 -5.28 -4.48 -14.13
N ASN A 96 -5.82 -3.88 -15.19
CA ASN A 96 -6.87 -2.85 -15.09
C ASN A 96 -8.15 -3.40 -14.47
N GLU A 97 -8.56 -4.61 -14.84
CA GLU A 97 -9.68 -5.29 -14.20
C GLU A 97 -9.42 -5.53 -12.72
N ARG A 98 -8.26 -6.08 -12.38
CA ARG A 98 -7.90 -6.35 -11.00
C ARG A 98 -7.84 -5.09 -10.14
N VAL A 99 -7.27 -4.00 -10.65
CA VAL A 99 -7.24 -2.71 -9.95
C VAL A 99 -8.65 -2.16 -9.73
N ARG A 100 -9.57 -2.32 -10.70
CA ARG A 100 -10.97 -1.92 -10.53
C ARG A 100 -11.67 -2.71 -9.42
N GLU A 101 -11.45 -4.02 -9.37
CA GLU A 101 -11.97 -4.87 -8.28
C GLU A 101 -11.44 -4.42 -6.92
N LEU A 102 -10.12 -4.22 -6.82
CA LEU A 102 -9.48 -3.78 -5.58
C LEU A 102 -10.03 -2.44 -5.09
N LYS A 103 -10.22 -1.47 -6.00
CA LYS A 103 -10.84 -0.17 -5.68
C LYS A 103 -12.24 -0.35 -5.08
N ARG A 104 -13.09 -1.15 -5.72
CA ARG A 104 -14.45 -1.42 -5.22
C ARG A 104 -14.44 -2.04 -3.83
N THR A 105 -13.56 -3.02 -3.58
CA THR A 105 -13.43 -3.64 -2.26
C THR A 105 -12.95 -2.64 -1.21
N LEU A 106 -12.02 -1.76 -1.57
CA LEU A 106 -11.53 -0.71 -0.67
C LEU A 106 -12.63 0.29 -0.31
N ASP A 107 -13.36 0.77 -1.31
CA ASP A 107 -14.46 1.72 -1.13
C ASP A 107 -15.55 1.13 -0.23
N GLN A 108 -15.90 -0.14 -0.44
CA GLN A 108 -16.82 -0.87 0.45
C GLN A 108 -16.30 -0.97 1.88
N SER A 109 -15.02 -1.34 2.05
CA SER A 109 -14.39 -1.42 3.38
C SER A 109 -14.43 -0.07 4.10
N ASN A 110 -14.11 1.03 3.40
CA ASN A 110 -14.15 2.37 3.97
C ASN A 110 -15.57 2.79 4.36
N ARG A 111 -16.56 2.48 3.52
CA ARG A 111 -17.97 2.73 3.85
C ARG A 111 -18.43 1.96 5.09
N PHE A 112 -17.99 0.71 5.27
CA PHE A 112 -18.27 -0.04 6.49
C PHE A 112 -17.60 0.58 7.73
N LYS A 113 -16.37 1.08 7.61
CA LYS A 113 -15.70 1.81 8.72
C LYS A 113 -16.46 3.06 9.11
N GLU A 114 -16.94 3.84 8.13
CA GLU A 114 -17.76 5.03 8.37
C GLU A 114 -19.08 4.68 9.08
N LEU A 115 -19.80 3.66 8.59
CA LEU A 115 -21.03 3.19 9.23
C LEU A 115 -20.79 2.70 10.66
N LYS A 116 -19.68 2.01 10.90
CA LYS A 116 -19.29 1.58 12.25
C LYS A 116 -19.01 2.78 13.16
N LEU A 117 -18.26 3.77 12.69
CA LEU A 117 -17.98 4.99 13.44
C LEU A 117 -19.28 5.73 13.79
N MET A 118 -20.21 5.84 12.83
CA MET A 118 -21.53 6.44 13.04
C MET A 118 -22.32 5.70 14.12
N ALA A 119 -22.37 4.36 14.08
CA ALA A 119 -23.06 3.56 15.08
C ALA A 119 -22.45 3.72 16.49
N GLU A 120 -21.13 3.84 16.58
CA GLU A 120 -20.42 4.07 17.85
C GLU A 120 -20.65 5.48 18.41
N THR A 121 -20.81 6.50 17.55
CA THR A 121 -21.17 7.87 17.97
C THR A 121 -22.65 8.04 18.36
N VAL A 122 -23.53 7.09 18.03
CA VAL A 122 -24.96 7.14 18.35
C VAL A 122 -25.28 6.44 19.68
N VAL A 123 -24.27 5.99 20.46
CA VAL A 123 -24.52 5.56 21.84
C VAL A 123 -25.03 6.76 22.66
N PRO A 124 -26.27 6.72 23.19
CA PRO A 124 -26.91 7.91 23.75
C PRO A 124 -26.24 8.34 25.06
N GLN A 125 -25.91 9.63 25.15
CA GLN A 125 -25.98 10.35 26.42
C GLN A 125 -27.44 10.39 26.87
N SER A 126 -27.91 9.37 27.59
CA SER A 126 -28.96 9.48 28.61
C SER A 126 -29.33 8.09 29.14
N LEU A 127 -28.68 7.70 30.22
CA LEU A 127 -29.29 6.86 31.25
C LEU A 127 -29.04 7.55 32.60
N ASP A 128 -29.35 8.84 32.68
CA ASP A 128 -29.61 9.47 33.98
C ASP A 128 -30.95 8.91 34.46
N GLY A 129 -30.84 7.92 35.33
CA GLY A 129 -31.95 7.35 36.07
C GLY A 129 -32.58 8.41 36.97
N ASN A 130 -33.58 9.11 36.45
CA ASN A 130 -34.59 9.79 37.25
C ASN A 130 -35.94 9.14 36.96
N ILE A 131 -36.12 7.94 37.52
CA ILE A 131 -37.45 7.41 37.78
C ILE A 131 -37.91 8.06 39.08
N LEU A 132 -38.89 8.96 38.93
CA LEU A 132 -39.67 9.62 39.96
C LEU A 132 -39.92 8.73 41.20
N LYS A 133 -39.51 9.24 42.36
CA LYS A 133 -40.22 9.10 43.63
C LYS A 133 -40.24 10.44 44.33
#